data_AF-A0A2V7CAE0-F1
#
_entry.id   AF-A0A2V7CAE0-F1
#
_cell.length_a   1.000
_cell.length_b   1.000
_cell.length_c   1.000
_cell.angle_alpha   90.00
_cell.angle_beta   90.00
_cell.angle_gamma   90.00
#
_symmetry.space_group_name_H-M   'P 1'
#
loop_
_entity.id
_entity.type
_entity.pdbx_description
1 polymer ?
#
loop_
_entity_poly.entity_id
_entity_poly.type
_entity_poly.pdbx_seq_one_letter_code
_entity_poly.pdbx_strand_id
1 'polypeptide(L)'
;MLGLLLVTLAARAAAADWETTRRTVIDPLNTELHRHLPSFLKSRDLDAVLGLYATPTGGGLIFDRGHAVHAEREEGTRRWDGNRGPEPIRTRYERLLALFATMEKAELRIDRVAWRAADADGYPARVRLIVRGTRADGVRAALEQTATLRVAQRDGGWRITREDVTARTLVTRRTPRFARVTDAAGIASVHTSDGSPPFRLFGGGAANPVGASSGVAIADVDGDGCEDVFLAGSPDAVLYRNHCDGTFTDVTAASGLPHPYPATATGAVFFDYDNDGWPDLFVAAARGGDRLFHNTGGGHFVDVSAAAGIPPGRWGSMAAVADYDRDGFLDLYVVRMGDQEATTPRPNYAATNGVPSTLYRNNGDGTFTDVTRHARVGSTGWGMAAAWADYDGDGWPDLYVANEFGQNALYHNERDGTFSERAAAAGVVDGGAGMGVAWGDVDGDGNLDLFVSNMHANSAWALFHPDFP
;
A
#
# COMPACT_ATOMS: atom_id res chain seq x y z
N MET A 1 -30.58 2.91 29.65
CA MET A 1 -29.40 3.53 30.32
C MET A 1 -28.41 2.52 30.89
N LEU A 2 -28.82 1.47 31.60
CA LEU A 2 -27.87 0.48 32.17
C LEU A 2 -27.02 -0.28 31.11
N GLY A 3 -27.61 -0.68 29.98
CA GLY A 3 -26.89 -1.40 28.92
C GLY A 3 -25.77 -0.59 28.26
N LEU A 4 -26.01 0.71 28.02
CA LEU A 4 -25.02 1.62 27.44
C LEU A 4 -23.84 1.88 28.40
N LEU A 5 -24.11 1.91 29.71
CA LEU A 5 -23.11 2.08 30.76
C LEU A 5 -22.20 0.84 30.90
N LEU A 6 -22.78 -0.36 30.82
CA LEU A 6 -22.04 -1.63 30.85
C LEU A 6 -21.13 -1.81 29.64
N VAL A 7 -21.61 -1.46 28.44
CA VAL A 7 -20.81 -1.50 27.21
C VAL A 7 -19.65 -0.50 27.27
N THR A 8 -19.87 0.72 27.79
CA THR A 8 -18.80 1.71 27.94
C THR A 8 -17.78 1.36 29.03
N LEU A 9 -18.20 0.73 30.13
CA LEU A 9 -17.29 0.23 31.16
C LEU A 9 -16.45 -0.96 30.65
N ALA A 10 -17.06 -1.90 29.93
CA ALA A 10 -16.36 -3.04 29.32
C ALA A 10 -15.34 -2.59 28.25
N ALA A 11 -15.71 -1.63 27.39
CA ALA A 11 -14.81 -1.06 26.39
C ALA A 11 -13.63 -0.31 27.04
N ARG A 12 -13.86 0.42 28.15
CA ARG A 12 -12.78 1.08 28.90
C ARG A 12 -11.84 0.09 29.61
N ALA A 13 -12.38 -0.99 30.17
CA ALA A 13 -11.57 -2.05 30.77
C ALA A 13 -10.72 -2.78 29.72
N ALA A 14 -11.30 -3.11 28.56
CA ALA A 14 -10.59 -3.72 27.44
C ALA A 14 -9.49 -2.80 26.87
N ALA A 15 -9.74 -1.49 26.77
CA ALA A 15 -8.75 -0.52 26.32
C ALA A 15 -7.57 -0.37 27.30
N ALA A 16 -7.83 -0.44 28.62
CA ALA A 16 -6.79 -0.44 29.64
C ALA A 16 -5.94 -1.72 29.63
N ASP A 17 -6.58 -2.88 29.49
CA ASP A 17 -5.94 -4.19 29.36
C ASP A 17 -5.02 -4.26 28.11
N TRP A 18 -5.49 -3.69 26.99
CA TRP A 18 -4.71 -3.56 25.77
C TRP A 18 -3.48 -2.68 25.96
N GLU A 19 -3.62 -1.47 26.49
CA GLU A 19 -2.48 -0.54 26.61
C GLU A 19 -1.41 -1.08 27.58
N THR A 20 -1.84 -1.76 28.64
CA THR A 20 -0.92 -2.50 29.51
C THR A 20 -0.22 -3.61 28.72
N THR A 21 -0.96 -4.50 28.05
CA THR A 21 -0.39 -5.61 27.26
C THR A 21 0.56 -5.12 26.17
N ARG A 22 0.20 -4.05 25.46
CA ARG A 22 1.02 -3.44 24.41
C ARG A 22 2.38 -3.04 24.97
N ARG A 23 2.38 -2.30 26.09
CA ARG A 23 3.62 -1.81 26.72
C ARG A 23 4.44 -2.90 27.38
N THR A 24 3.80 -3.91 27.98
CA THR A 24 4.50 -4.91 28.80
C THR A 24 4.92 -6.15 28.01
N VAL A 25 4.24 -6.46 26.90
CA VAL A 25 4.48 -7.67 26.09
C VAL A 25 4.83 -7.32 24.65
N ILE A 26 3.97 -6.56 23.94
CA ILE A 26 4.11 -6.39 22.48
C ILE A 26 5.28 -5.49 22.09
N ASP A 27 5.37 -4.27 22.63
CA ASP A 27 6.46 -3.33 22.31
C ASP A 27 7.83 -3.90 22.67
N PRO A 28 8.03 -4.56 23.84
CA PRO A 28 9.28 -5.22 24.15
C PRO A 28 9.63 -6.35 23.18
N LEU A 29 8.67 -7.23 22.81
CA LEU A 29 8.92 -8.29 21.83
C LEU A 29 9.31 -7.74 20.46
N ASN A 30 8.64 -6.66 20.03
CA ASN A 30 8.94 -5.99 18.77
C ASN A 30 10.34 -5.34 18.79
N THR A 31 10.75 -4.79 19.93
CA THR A 31 12.08 -4.19 20.09
C THR A 31 13.17 -5.24 20.18
N GLU A 32 12.98 -6.27 21.02
CA GLU A 32 14.01 -7.24 21.37
C GLU A 32 14.21 -8.34 20.33
N LEU A 33 13.16 -8.82 19.66
CA LEU A 33 13.27 -9.96 18.75
C LEU A 33 13.20 -9.53 17.29
N HIS A 34 12.21 -8.72 16.92
CA HIS A 34 12.00 -8.32 15.52
C HIS A 34 13.16 -7.46 15.01
N ARG A 35 13.73 -6.55 15.81
CA ARG A 35 14.88 -5.73 15.36
C ARG A 35 16.22 -6.45 15.45
N HIS A 36 16.45 -7.20 16.53
CA HIS A 36 17.77 -7.75 16.80
C HIS A 36 18.09 -8.99 15.96
N LEU A 37 17.19 -9.97 15.81
CA LEU A 37 17.48 -11.19 15.05
C LEU A 37 17.94 -10.88 13.60
N PRO A 38 17.23 -10.02 12.83
CA PRO A 38 17.68 -9.66 11.49
C PRO A 38 19.02 -8.94 11.47
N SER A 39 19.27 -8.04 12.44
CA SER A 39 20.54 -7.33 12.56
C SER A 39 21.70 -8.30 12.80
N PHE A 40 21.54 -9.23 13.75
CA PHE A 40 22.54 -10.24 14.08
C PHE A 40 22.79 -11.22 12.94
N LEU A 41 21.76 -11.58 12.17
CA LEU A 41 21.93 -12.40 10.96
C LEU A 41 22.76 -11.66 9.90
N LYS A 42 22.47 -10.36 9.67
CA LYS A 42 23.23 -9.54 8.72
C LYS A 42 24.69 -9.34 9.15
N SER A 43 24.94 -9.11 10.44
CA SER A 43 26.30 -9.02 11.00
C SER A 43 26.96 -10.38 11.17
N ARG A 44 26.21 -11.47 10.97
CA ARG A 44 26.65 -12.87 11.12
C ARG A 44 27.11 -13.21 12.55
N ASP A 45 26.57 -12.50 13.54
CA ASP A 45 26.89 -12.68 14.96
C ASP A 45 26.07 -13.85 15.55
N LEU A 46 26.60 -15.06 15.43
CA LEU A 46 25.93 -16.28 15.88
C LEU A 46 25.68 -16.28 17.39
N ASP A 47 26.63 -15.78 18.19
CA ASP A 47 26.46 -15.79 19.65
C ASP A 47 25.38 -14.79 20.10
N ALA A 48 25.27 -13.63 19.42
CA ALA A 48 24.15 -12.71 19.64
C ALA A 48 22.80 -13.32 19.24
N VAL A 49 22.73 -14.05 18.11
CA VAL A 49 21.51 -14.81 17.73
C VAL A 49 21.14 -15.81 18.83
N LEU A 50 22.12 -16.57 19.33
CA LEU A 50 21.88 -17.56 20.38
C LEU A 50 21.49 -16.93 21.70
N GLY A 51 21.99 -15.73 22.01
CA GLY A 51 21.58 -14.94 23.17
C GLY A 51 20.10 -14.55 23.17
N LEU A 52 19.40 -14.62 22.02
CA LEU A 52 17.95 -14.42 21.96
C LEU A 52 17.16 -15.64 22.45
N TYR A 53 17.79 -16.81 22.59
CA TYR A 53 17.13 -18.07 22.95
C TYR A 53 17.41 -18.45 24.41
N ALA A 54 16.37 -18.88 25.12
CA ALA A 54 16.44 -19.52 26.44
C ALA A 54 16.28 -21.05 26.35
N THR A 55 16.36 -21.60 25.14
CA THR A 55 16.36 -23.04 24.88
C THR A 55 17.51 -23.41 23.93
N PRO A 56 18.22 -24.53 24.16
CA PRO A 56 19.25 -25.00 23.24
C PRO A 56 18.68 -25.69 21.99
N THR A 57 17.40 -26.08 22.01
CA THR A 57 16.75 -26.87 20.95
C THR A 57 15.41 -26.28 20.51
N GLY A 58 15.03 -26.55 19.26
CA GLY A 58 13.72 -26.26 18.67
C GLY A 58 13.20 -27.42 17.82
N GLY A 59 12.01 -27.30 17.25
CA GLY A 59 11.41 -28.33 16.40
C GLY A 59 12.16 -28.47 15.07
N GLY A 60 12.59 -29.70 14.74
CA GLY A 60 13.39 -29.99 13.55
C GLY A 60 12.62 -29.90 12.23
N LEU A 61 13.37 -29.68 11.14
CA LEU A 61 12.87 -29.60 9.76
C LEU A 61 13.09 -30.92 9.02
N ILE A 62 12.11 -31.34 8.21
CA ILE A 62 12.26 -32.45 7.28
C ILE A 62 12.29 -31.91 5.86
N PHE A 63 13.26 -32.37 5.09
CA PHE A 63 13.32 -32.08 3.66
C PHE A 63 12.44 -33.07 2.91
N ASP A 64 11.32 -32.60 2.35
CA ASP A 64 10.35 -33.52 1.74
C ASP A 64 10.51 -33.63 0.21
N ARG A 65 10.90 -32.53 -0.48
CA ARG A 65 11.50 -32.52 -1.83
C ARG A 65 11.74 -31.10 -2.33
N GLY A 66 12.76 -30.94 -3.19
CA GLY A 66 12.88 -29.77 -4.07
C GLY A 66 12.36 -30.09 -5.46
N HIS A 67 11.84 -29.10 -6.17
CA HIS A 67 11.48 -29.23 -7.58
C HIS A 67 12.04 -28.07 -8.39
N ALA A 68 12.39 -28.34 -9.64
CA ALA A 68 12.70 -27.29 -10.60
C ALA A 68 11.40 -26.58 -10.96
N VAL A 69 11.39 -25.25 -10.85
CA VAL A 69 10.27 -24.42 -11.31
C VAL A 69 10.48 -24.07 -12.78
N HIS A 70 11.72 -23.75 -13.15
CA HIS A 70 12.10 -23.48 -14.54
C HIS A 70 13.53 -23.99 -14.78
N ALA A 71 13.65 -25.22 -15.26
CA ALA A 71 14.93 -25.92 -15.39
C ALA A 71 15.94 -25.14 -16.25
N GLU A 72 15.50 -24.57 -17.36
CA GLU A 72 16.33 -23.78 -18.28
C GLU A 72 16.88 -22.47 -17.67
N ARG A 73 16.23 -21.97 -16.61
CA ARG A 73 16.65 -20.75 -15.89
C ARG A 73 17.33 -21.08 -14.57
N GLU A 74 17.62 -22.37 -14.35
CA GLU A 74 18.13 -22.96 -13.12
C GLU A 74 17.36 -22.45 -11.88
N GLU A 75 16.05 -22.28 -12.04
CA GLU A 75 15.16 -21.84 -10.98
C GLU A 75 14.62 -23.05 -10.24
N GLY A 76 14.93 -23.12 -8.95
CA GLY A 76 14.54 -24.23 -8.09
C GLY A 76 13.92 -23.74 -6.81
N THR A 77 12.92 -24.49 -6.35
CA THR A 77 12.33 -24.31 -5.03
C THR A 77 12.62 -25.55 -4.19
N ARG A 78 13.11 -25.34 -2.98
CA ARG A 78 13.25 -26.38 -1.97
C ARG A 78 12.29 -26.04 -0.83
N ARG A 79 11.43 -27.00 -0.48
CA ARG A 79 10.51 -26.87 0.64
C ARG A 79 10.87 -27.88 1.72
N TRP A 80 10.80 -27.42 2.96
CA TRP A 80 10.87 -28.22 4.16
C TRP A 80 9.58 -28.01 4.95
N ASP A 81 9.02 -29.08 5.49
CA ASP A 81 7.90 -29.03 6.41
C ASP A 81 8.41 -29.50 7.80
N GLY A 82 7.94 -28.86 8.88
CA GLY A 82 8.22 -29.29 10.27
C GLY A 82 7.18 -30.32 10.74
N ASN A 83 7.36 -31.16 11.75
CA ASN A 83 8.12 -31.09 13.00
C ASN A 83 8.62 -32.51 13.35
N ARG A 84 9.91 -32.81 13.12
CA ARG A 84 10.53 -34.08 13.56
C ARG A 84 11.57 -33.78 14.63
N GLY A 85 11.24 -34.13 15.87
CA GLY A 85 12.17 -34.20 17.00
C GLY A 85 12.88 -32.87 17.33
N PRO A 86 13.69 -32.88 18.40
CA PRO A 86 14.50 -31.71 18.77
C PRO A 86 15.68 -31.53 17.81
N GLU A 87 15.94 -30.29 17.42
CA GLU A 87 17.11 -29.85 16.67
C GLU A 87 17.85 -28.75 17.43
N PRO A 88 19.20 -28.80 17.53
CA PRO A 88 19.97 -27.72 18.16
C PRO A 88 19.84 -26.39 17.41
N ILE A 89 19.49 -25.32 18.13
CA ILE A 89 19.34 -23.96 17.58
C ILE A 89 20.66 -23.47 16.96
N ARG A 90 21.80 -23.75 17.60
CA ARG A 90 23.14 -23.44 17.08
C ARG A 90 23.36 -24.03 15.69
N THR A 91 23.17 -25.35 15.54
CA THR A 91 23.34 -26.03 14.25
C THR A 91 22.40 -25.48 13.16
N ARG A 92 21.18 -25.09 13.53
CA ARG A 92 20.24 -24.46 12.58
C ARG A 92 20.79 -23.15 12.01
N TYR A 93 21.25 -22.26 12.88
CA TYR A 93 21.74 -20.95 12.46
C TYR A 93 23.11 -21.03 11.80
N GLU A 94 23.99 -21.95 12.21
CA GLU A 94 25.23 -22.25 11.49
C GLU A 94 24.95 -22.64 10.03
N ARG A 95 23.99 -23.52 9.78
CA ARG A 95 23.60 -23.89 8.41
C ARG A 95 22.99 -22.72 7.64
N LEU A 96 22.19 -21.87 8.29
CA LEU A 96 21.62 -20.67 7.64
C LEU A 96 22.72 -19.67 7.25
N LEU A 97 23.66 -19.40 8.17
CA LEU A 97 24.80 -18.51 7.93
C LEU A 97 25.74 -19.09 6.86
N ALA A 98 25.97 -20.40 6.84
CA ALA A 98 26.77 -21.06 5.82
C ALA A 98 26.08 -21.07 4.44
N LEU A 99 24.75 -21.11 4.39
CA LEU A 99 23.99 -21.12 3.14
C LEU A 99 24.20 -19.83 2.35
N PHE A 100 24.22 -18.68 3.03
CA PHE A 100 24.35 -17.35 2.44
C PHE A 100 25.77 -16.80 2.64
N ALA A 101 26.53 -16.62 1.56
CA ALA A 101 27.79 -15.87 1.61
C ALA A 101 27.54 -14.39 1.93
N THR A 102 26.50 -13.81 1.32
CA THR A 102 26.02 -12.47 1.64
C THR A 102 24.55 -12.50 2.03
N MET A 103 24.18 -11.73 3.06
CA MET A 103 22.79 -11.50 3.46
C MET A 103 22.45 -10.03 3.25
N GLU A 104 21.92 -9.71 2.08
CA GLU A 104 21.50 -8.35 1.71
C GLU A 104 20.25 -7.93 2.50
N LYS A 105 19.37 -8.91 2.77
CA LYS A 105 18.14 -8.72 3.52
C LYS A 105 17.96 -9.83 4.55
N ALA A 106 17.57 -9.43 5.75
CA ALA A 106 17.01 -10.29 6.78
C ALA A 106 15.83 -9.52 7.40
N GLU A 107 14.70 -10.17 7.62
CA GLU A 107 13.51 -9.62 8.28
C GLU A 107 12.87 -10.71 9.14
N LEU A 108 12.42 -10.38 10.35
CA LEU A 108 11.58 -11.25 11.16
C LEU A 108 10.21 -10.60 11.30
N ARG A 109 9.22 -11.08 10.56
CA ARG A 109 7.84 -10.62 10.67
C ARG A 109 7.14 -11.38 11.79
N ILE A 110 6.54 -10.66 12.73
CA ILE A 110 5.70 -11.27 13.78
C ILE A 110 4.25 -11.16 13.32
N ASP A 111 3.70 -12.22 12.75
CA ASP A 111 2.33 -12.21 12.20
C ASP A 111 1.26 -12.10 13.30
N ARG A 112 1.46 -12.74 14.46
CA ARG A 112 0.52 -12.69 15.60
C ARG A 112 1.23 -13.02 16.91
N VAL A 113 0.83 -12.35 18.00
CA VAL A 113 1.14 -12.77 19.38
C VAL A 113 -0.16 -13.12 20.11
N ALA A 114 -0.30 -14.36 20.56
CA ALA A 114 -1.44 -14.84 21.34
C ALA A 114 -1.24 -14.51 22.83
N TRP A 115 -1.25 -13.21 23.15
CA TRP A 115 -0.94 -12.69 24.49
C TRP A 115 -1.91 -13.17 25.58
N ARG A 116 -3.16 -13.50 25.25
CA ARG A 116 -4.14 -14.11 26.19
C ARG A 116 -3.95 -15.61 26.40
N ALA A 117 -3.07 -16.25 25.64
CA ALA A 117 -2.87 -17.69 25.63
C ALA A 117 -1.45 -18.06 26.06
N ALA A 118 -0.90 -17.34 27.06
CA ALA A 118 0.38 -17.70 27.64
C ALA A 118 0.33 -19.12 28.23
N ASP A 119 1.35 -19.91 27.92
CA ASP A 119 1.57 -21.23 28.50
C ASP A 119 2.84 -21.24 29.36
N ALA A 120 3.25 -22.43 29.83
CA ALA A 120 4.45 -22.58 30.66
C ALA A 120 5.74 -22.15 29.93
N ASP A 121 5.76 -22.26 28.60
CA ASP A 121 6.88 -21.85 27.78
C ASP A 121 6.81 -20.34 27.49
N GLY A 122 5.62 -19.73 27.39
CA GLY A 122 5.45 -18.29 27.27
C GLY A 122 4.29 -17.90 26.37
N TYR A 123 4.37 -16.71 25.77
CA TYR A 123 3.35 -16.24 24.84
C TYR A 123 3.59 -16.85 23.44
N PRO A 124 2.62 -17.55 22.84
CA PRO A 124 2.77 -18.06 21.49
C PRO A 124 2.78 -16.93 20.46
N ALA A 125 3.77 -16.91 19.57
CA ALA A 125 3.90 -15.94 18.49
C ALA A 125 4.11 -16.64 17.15
N ARG A 126 3.26 -16.35 16.16
CA ARG A 126 3.47 -16.80 14.78
C ARG A 126 4.40 -15.82 14.09
N VAL A 127 5.46 -16.32 13.47
CA VAL A 127 6.48 -15.49 12.84
C VAL A 127 6.88 -16.01 11.47
N ARG A 128 7.42 -15.11 10.64
CA ARG A 128 8.10 -15.40 9.38
C ARG A 128 9.48 -14.78 9.33
N LEU A 129 10.52 -15.59 9.19
CA LEU A 129 11.89 -15.15 8.93
C LEU A 129 12.13 -15.14 7.42
N ILE A 130 12.51 -13.99 6.87
CA ILE A 130 12.82 -13.80 5.45
C ILE A 130 14.29 -13.42 5.34
N VAL A 131 15.07 -14.17 4.56
CA VAL A 131 16.48 -13.89 4.27
C VAL A 131 16.66 -13.86 2.76
N ARG A 132 17.32 -12.82 2.22
CA ARG A 132 17.68 -12.73 0.80
C ARG A 132 19.15 -12.36 0.66
N GLY A 133 19.80 -12.91 -0.35
CA GLY A 133 21.18 -12.58 -0.68
C GLY A 133 21.78 -13.58 -1.65
N THR A 134 23.09 -13.77 -1.54
CA THR A 134 23.84 -14.65 -2.44
C THR A 134 24.35 -15.86 -1.64
N ARG A 135 24.12 -17.06 -2.18
CA ARG A 135 24.60 -18.31 -1.59
C ARG A 135 26.12 -18.46 -1.75
N ALA A 136 26.70 -19.37 -0.98
CA ALA A 136 28.13 -19.69 -1.08
C ALA A 136 28.57 -20.18 -2.48
N ASP A 137 27.65 -20.73 -3.28
CA ASP A 137 27.87 -21.16 -4.66
C ASP A 137 27.62 -20.04 -5.71
N GLY A 138 27.46 -18.79 -5.25
CA GLY A 138 27.21 -17.61 -6.09
C GLY A 138 25.76 -17.45 -6.57
N VAL A 139 24.86 -18.37 -6.23
CA VAL A 139 23.46 -18.35 -6.69
C VAL A 139 22.65 -17.38 -5.83
N ARG A 140 21.83 -16.52 -6.44
CA ARG A 140 20.89 -15.66 -5.72
C ARG A 140 19.83 -16.52 -5.04
N ALA A 141 19.50 -16.21 -3.79
CA ALA A 141 18.52 -16.97 -3.05
C ALA A 141 17.64 -16.12 -2.14
N ALA A 142 16.42 -16.60 -1.94
CA ALA A 142 15.47 -16.11 -0.96
C ALA A 142 14.99 -17.29 -0.12
N LEU A 143 15.14 -17.18 1.20
CA LEU A 143 14.64 -18.14 2.17
C LEU A 143 13.51 -17.49 2.96
N GLU A 144 12.40 -18.19 3.08
CA GLU A 144 11.30 -17.84 3.97
C GLU A 144 11.04 -19.01 4.92
N GLN A 145 10.95 -18.73 6.22
CA GLN A 145 10.64 -19.71 7.24
C GLN A 145 9.45 -19.24 8.06
N THR A 146 8.42 -20.06 8.17
CA THR A 146 7.31 -19.85 9.10
C THR A 146 7.53 -20.68 10.36
N ALA A 147 7.31 -20.08 11.52
CA ALA A 147 7.46 -20.74 12.81
C ALA A 147 6.43 -20.24 13.84
N THR A 148 6.19 -21.06 14.87
CA THR A 148 5.55 -20.65 16.11
C THR A 148 6.59 -20.59 17.21
N LEU A 149 6.89 -19.39 17.70
CA LEU A 149 7.74 -19.16 18.86
C LEU A 149 6.91 -19.17 20.13
N ARG A 150 7.50 -19.56 21.26
CA ARG A 150 7.06 -19.11 22.58
C ARG A 150 8.12 -18.16 23.09
N VAL A 151 7.65 -17.05 23.65
CA VAL A 151 8.50 -15.97 24.12
C VAL A 151 8.11 -15.61 25.54
N ALA A 152 9.10 -15.48 26.41
CA ALA A 152 8.89 -15.12 27.80
C ALA A 152 10.09 -14.32 28.33
N GLN A 153 9.88 -13.61 29.44
CA GLN A 153 10.99 -13.02 30.16
C GLN A 153 11.81 -14.13 30.86
N ARG A 154 13.12 -14.14 30.61
CA ARG A 154 14.13 -15.00 31.22
C ARG A 154 15.39 -14.18 31.43
N ASP A 155 16.01 -14.31 32.60
CA ASP A 155 17.27 -13.63 32.94
C ASP A 155 17.25 -12.11 32.68
N GLY A 156 16.12 -11.46 32.99
CA GLY A 156 15.94 -10.02 32.84
C GLY A 156 15.66 -9.51 31.41
N GLY A 157 15.46 -10.39 30.43
CA GLY A 157 15.14 -10.02 29.04
C GLY A 157 14.10 -10.93 28.38
N TRP A 158 13.52 -10.47 27.26
CA TRP A 158 12.63 -11.31 26.45
C TRP A 158 13.43 -12.32 25.63
N ARG A 159 13.12 -13.60 25.80
CA ARG A 159 13.81 -14.72 25.15
C ARG A 159 12.84 -15.64 24.43
N ILE A 160 13.32 -16.27 23.37
CA ILE A 160 12.64 -17.39 22.70
C ILE A 160 12.87 -18.63 23.56
N THR A 161 11.82 -19.08 24.23
CA THR A 161 11.83 -20.26 25.12
C THR A 161 11.53 -21.54 24.36
N ARG A 162 10.84 -21.43 23.22
CA ARG A 162 10.58 -22.55 22.31
C ARG A 162 10.40 -22.04 20.89
N GLU A 163 10.87 -22.80 19.91
CA GLU A 163 10.66 -22.54 18.49
C GLU A 163 10.19 -23.81 17.80
N ASP A 164 8.98 -23.78 17.23
CA ASP A 164 8.47 -24.85 16.38
C ASP A 164 8.41 -24.31 14.93
N VAL A 165 9.33 -24.75 14.08
CA VAL A 165 9.31 -24.38 12.66
C VAL A 165 8.24 -25.21 11.96
N THR A 166 7.33 -24.57 11.23
CA THR A 166 6.23 -25.26 10.55
C THR A 166 6.53 -25.46 9.07
N ALA A 167 7.19 -24.49 8.43
CA ALA A 167 7.56 -24.57 7.03
C ALA A 167 8.79 -23.72 6.74
N ARG A 168 9.56 -24.12 5.74
CA ARG A 168 10.62 -23.32 5.16
C ARG A 168 10.63 -23.50 3.64
N THR A 169 10.86 -22.43 2.91
CA THR A 169 10.99 -22.42 1.46
C THR A 169 12.27 -21.69 1.09
N LEU A 170 13.08 -22.27 0.21
CA LEU A 170 14.25 -21.65 -0.38
C LEU A 170 14.02 -21.61 -1.89
N VAL A 171 14.00 -20.41 -2.44
CA VAL A 171 14.00 -20.16 -3.88
C VAL A 171 15.42 -19.78 -4.29
N THR A 172 15.95 -20.42 -5.32
CA THR A 172 17.28 -20.13 -5.85
C THR A 172 17.22 -19.89 -7.34
N ARG A 173 18.05 -18.96 -7.84
CA ARG A 173 18.15 -18.69 -9.27
C ARG A 173 19.51 -18.12 -9.66
N ARG A 174 20.03 -18.54 -10.82
CA ARG A 174 21.29 -18.00 -11.38
C ARG A 174 21.10 -16.70 -12.15
N THR A 175 20.03 -16.60 -12.91
CA THR A 175 19.75 -15.43 -13.76
C THR A 175 18.69 -14.53 -13.12
N PRO A 176 18.75 -13.19 -13.22
CA PRO A 176 17.67 -12.28 -12.82
C PRO A 176 16.42 -12.39 -13.72
N ARG A 177 15.21 -12.10 -13.22
CA ARG A 177 13.94 -12.14 -14.03
C ARG A 177 13.68 -10.76 -14.61
N PHE A 178 14.00 -9.77 -13.81
CA PHE A 178 13.94 -8.36 -14.11
C PHE A 178 15.37 -7.82 -14.00
N ALA A 179 15.69 -6.86 -14.86
CA ALA A 179 16.87 -6.02 -14.73
C ALA A 179 16.41 -4.63 -14.31
N ARG A 180 17.22 -3.93 -13.52
CA ARG A 180 17.02 -2.49 -13.32
C ARG A 180 17.41 -1.80 -14.63
N VAL A 181 16.47 -1.08 -15.23
CA VAL A 181 16.69 -0.39 -16.52
C VAL A 181 16.58 1.12 -16.41
N THR A 182 16.32 1.66 -15.21
CA THR A 182 16.11 3.10 -14.94
C THR A 182 17.11 4.01 -15.67
N ASP A 183 18.41 3.75 -15.51
CA ASP A 183 19.47 4.56 -16.13
C ASP A 183 19.50 4.41 -17.66
N ALA A 184 19.29 3.19 -18.17
CA ALA A 184 19.27 2.91 -19.60
C ALA A 184 18.00 3.48 -20.28
N ALA A 185 16.91 3.55 -19.54
CA ALA A 185 15.64 4.11 -19.97
C ALA A 185 15.62 5.64 -19.89
N GLY A 186 16.61 6.30 -19.28
CA GLY A 186 16.62 7.76 -19.13
C GLY A 186 15.62 8.31 -18.09
N ILE A 187 15.01 7.46 -17.27
CA ILE A 187 14.12 7.87 -16.18
C ILE A 187 14.98 8.17 -14.95
N ALA A 188 15.21 9.45 -14.66
CA ALA A 188 16.09 9.88 -13.57
C ALA A 188 15.35 10.31 -12.28
N SER A 189 14.02 10.29 -12.27
CA SER A 189 13.23 10.66 -11.08
C SER A 189 13.46 9.63 -9.97
N VAL A 190 14.18 10.06 -8.92
CA VAL A 190 14.46 9.24 -7.74
C VAL A 190 13.53 9.68 -6.62
N HIS A 191 12.59 8.81 -6.28
CA HIS A 191 11.83 8.95 -5.06
C HIS A 191 12.73 8.68 -3.84
N THR A 192 13.00 9.71 -3.01
CA THR A 192 13.76 9.56 -1.77
C THR A 192 12.83 9.50 -0.58
N SER A 193 12.79 8.34 0.09
CA SER A 193 12.04 8.15 1.34
C SER A 193 12.84 8.60 2.59
N ASP A 194 13.96 9.30 2.39
CA ASP A 194 14.87 9.72 3.45
C ASP A 194 14.14 10.67 4.42
N GLY A 195 14.02 10.23 5.69
CA GLY A 195 13.33 11.00 6.73
C GLY A 195 11.92 10.51 7.08
N SER A 196 11.35 9.53 6.36
CA SER A 196 10.11 8.86 6.78
C SER A 196 10.39 7.98 7.99
N PRO A 197 9.92 8.30 9.21
CA PRO A 197 10.03 7.37 10.32
C PRO A 197 9.16 6.15 9.97
N PRO A 198 9.63 4.91 10.18
CA PRO A 198 8.91 3.69 9.78
C PRO A 198 7.52 3.51 10.40
N PHE A 199 7.08 4.44 11.27
CA PHE A 199 5.76 4.47 11.91
C PHE A 199 5.17 5.88 12.07
N ARG A 200 5.69 6.90 11.37
CA ARG A 200 5.04 8.21 11.27
C ARG A 200 4.86 8.54 9.80
N LEU A 201 3.69 8.20 9.26
CA LEU A 201 3.24 8.78 8.00
C LEU A 201 3.23 10.32 8.10
N PHE A 202 2.93 10.86 9.30
CA PHE A 202 2.96 12.30 9.56
C PHE A 202 3.39 12.59 11.00
N GLY A 203 4.29 13.55 11.17
CA GLY A 203 4.66 14.05 12.50
C GLY A 203 5.94 14.86 12.54
N GLY A 204 5.80 16.19 12.43
CA GLY A 204 6.78 17.17 12.88
C GLY A 204 7.11 18.28 11.89
N GLY A 205 6.24 19.27 11.74
CA GLY A 205 6.52 20.55 11.06
C GLY A 205 6.53 20.49 9.53
N ALA A 206 6.70 21.65 8.91
CA ALA A 206 6.73 21.90 7.46
C ALA A 206 7.77 21.08 6.66
N ALA A 207 8.55 20.22 7.34
CA ALA A 207 9.57 19.35 6.77
C ALA A 207 9.13 17.88 6.63
N ASN A 208 7.86 17.55 6.91
CA ASN A 208 7.29 16.25 6.56
C ASN A 208 6.24 16.42 5.44
N PRO A 209 6.67 16.76 4.21
CA PRO A 209 5.79 16.60 3.05
C PRO A 209 5.46 15.12 2.97
N VAL A 210 4.30 14.77 2.43
CA VAL A 210 3.99 13.39 2.07
C VAL A 210 5.20 12.79 1.34
N GLY A 211 5.98 11.94 2.01
CA GLY A 211 7.21 11.35 1.48
C GLY A 211 6.93 10.22 0.50
N ALA A 212 5.88 10.36 -0.33
CA ALA A 212 5.40 9.36 -1.29
C ALA A 212 4.41 10.00 -2.28
N SER A 213 4.87 10.94 -3.11
CA SER A 213 4.19 11.18 -4.38
C SER A 213 4.27 9.90 -5.22
N SER A 214 3.11 9.35 -5.60
CA SER A 214 2.99 7.97 -6.11
C SER A 214 2.04 7.82 -7.31
N GLY A 215 1.43 8.91 -7.76
CA GLY A 215 0.58 8.95 -8.94
C GLY A 215 1.38 8.82 -10.22
N VAL A 216 0.83 8.06 -11.16
CA VAL A 216 1.30 7.96 -12.54
C VAL A 216 0.13 8.23 -13.46
N ALA A 217 0.35 9.04 -14.49
CA ALA A 217 -0.58 9.20 -15.59
C ALA A 217 0.15 8.84 -16.90
N ILE A 218 -0.57 8.17 -17.79
CA ILE A 218 -0.01 7.65 -19.05
C ILE A 218 -0.95 8.04 -20.18
N ALA A 219 -0.43 8.69 -21.22
CA ALA A 219 -1.13 9.04 -22.45
C ALA A 219 -0.12 9.42 -23.54
N ASP A 220 -0.49 9.27 -24.81
CA ASP A 220 0.24 9.88 -25.93
C ASP A 220 -0.09 11.39 -25.96
N VAL A 221 0.76 12.23 -25.37
CA VAL A 221 0.43 13.66 -25.18
C VAL A 221 0.82 14.52 -26.37
N ASP A 222 1.66 14.01 -27.29
CA ASP A 222 2.13 14.75 -28.45
C ASP A 222 1.76 14.12 -29.81
N GLY A 223 1.05 13.00 -29.80
CA GLY A 223 0.42 12.37 -30.95
C GLY A 223 1.39 11.56 -31.80
N ASP A 224 2.52 11.13 -31.23
CA ASP A 224 3.53 10.34 -31.93
C ASP A 224 3.22 8.83 -31.97
N GLY A 225 2.14 8.41 -31.30
CA GLY A 225 1.68 7.03 -31.19
C GLY A 225 2.30 6.27 -30.03
N CYS A 226 3.09 6.92 -29.17
CA CYS A 226 3.75 6.32 -28.03
C CYS A 226 3.32 6.97 -26.72
N GLU A 227 2.96 6.13 -25.76
CA GLU A 227 2.46 6.61 -24.48
C GLU A 227 3.59 7.22 -23.65
N ASP A 228 3.41 8.49 -23.28
CA ASP A 228 4.26 9.25 -22.38
C ASP A 228 3.85 9.04 -20.92
N VAL A 229 4.77 9.34 -20.00
CA VAL A 229 4.58 9.04 -18.58
C VAL A 229 4.77 10.30 -17.74
N PHE A 230 3.72 10.73 -17.06
CA PHE A 230 3.81 11.72 -15.99
C PHE A 230 3.92 11.05 -14.63
N LEU A 231 4.95 11.40 -13.87
CA LEU A 231 5.16 10.94 -12.50
C LEU A 231 4.86 12.09 -11.54
N ALA A 232 3.82 11.94 -10.72
CA ALA A 232 3.50 12.90 -9.67
C ALA A 232 4.62 12.91 -8.62
N GLY A 233 4.98 14.11 -8.16
CA GLY A 233 6.16 14.33 -7.34
C GLY A 233 6.16 15.64 -6.56
N SER A 234 7.12 15.75 -5.64
CA SER A 234 7.48 17.01 -4.98
C SER A 234 8.93 16.94 -4.50
N PRO A 235 9.80 17.89 -4.86
CA PRO A 235 9.53 19.06 -5.71
C PRO A 235 9.39 18.71 -7.21
N ASP A 236 9.72 17.47 -7.61
CA ASP A 236 9.83 17.10 -9.02
C ASP A 236 8.66 16.21 -9.46
N ALA A 237 7.60 16.83 -10.00
CA ALA A 237 6.63 16.12 -10.83
C ALA A 237 7.09 16.23 -12.30
N VAL A 238 7.23 15.09 -12.98
CA VAL A 238 8.04 14.97 -14.20
C VAL A 238 7.24 14.33 -15.32
N LEU A 239 7.26 14.94 -16.51
CA LEU A 239 6.75 14.36 -17.75
C LEU A 239 7.90 13.78 -18.57
N TYR A 240 7.82 12.48 -18.84
CA TYR A 240 8.76 11.75 -19.68
C TYR A 240 8.12 11.43 -21.03
N ARG A 241 8.71 11.96 -22.11
CA ARG A 241 8.40 11.52 -23.47
C ARG A 241 8.97 10.13 -23.72
N ASN A 242 8.20 9.22 -24.27
CA ASN A 242 8.60 7.86 -24.64
C ASN A 242 9.03 7.79 -26.11
N HIS A 243 10.27 7.35 -26.37
CA HIS A 243 10.80 7.23 -27.74
C HIS A 243 10.38 5.93 -28.47
N CYS A 244 9.41 5.19 -27.93
CA CYS A 244 8.91 3.92 -28.47
C CYS A 244 9.93 2.76 -28.48
N ASP A 245 11.13 2.97 -27.94
CA ASP A 245 12.23 2.01 -27.93
C ASP A 245 12.65 1.59 -26.50
N GLY A 246 11.83 1.98 -25.51
CA GLY A 246 12.09 1.76 -24.10
C GLY A 246 12.98 2.83 -23.45
N THR A 247 13.34 3.88 -24.19
CA THR A 247 14.02 5.07 -23.66
C THR A 247 13.06 6.26 -23.55
N PHE A 248 13.38 7.15 -22.62
CA PHE A 248 12.55 8.29 -22.26
C PHE A 248 13.39 9.57 -22.17
N THR A 249 12.75 10.71 -22.37
CA THR A 249 13.36 12.02 -22.12
C THR A 249 12.45 12.87 -21.26
N ASP A 250 13.02 13.47 -20.21
CA ASP A 250 12.32 14.46 -19.41
C ASP A 250 12.03 15.70 -20.28
N VAL A 251 10.75 15.92 -20.55
CA VAL A 251 10.26 17.06 -21.34
C VAL A 251 9.51 18.06 -20.46
N THR A 252 9.56 17.95 -19.13
CA THR A 252 8.74 18.74 -18.20
C THR A 252 8.80 20.24 -18.51
N ALA A 253 10.00 20.83 -18.50
CA ALA A 253 10.14 22.26 -18.77
C ALA A 253 9.83 22.64 -20.24
N ALA A 254 10.12 21.74 -21.19
CA ALA A 254 9.86 21.97 -22.62
C ALA A 254 8.36 21.90 -22.94
N SER A 255 7.61 21.12 -22.17
CA SER A 255 6.16 20.94 -22.25
C SER A 255 5.37 22.09 -21.59
N GLY A 256 6.04 23.07 -20.98
CA GLY A 256 5.37 24.17 -20.27
C GLY A 256 4.91 23.82 -18.84
N LEU A 257 5.07 22.58 -18.39
CA LEU A 257 4.83 22.20 -17.00
C LEU A 257 5.84 22.86 -16.05
N PRO A 258 5.41 23.25 -14.84
CA PRO A 258 6.27 23.95 -13.89
C PRO A 258 7.32 23.03 -13.30
N HIS A 259 8.57 23.50 -13.27
CA HIS A 259 9.70 22.83 -12.64
C HIS A 259 10.54 23.87 -11.86
N PRO A 260 10.58 23.82 -10.51
CA PRO A 260 9.97 22.81 -9.63
C PRO A 260 8.44 22.89 -9.62
N TYR A 261 7.80 21.77 -9.30
CA TYR A 261 6.35 21.68 -9.22
C TYR A 261 5.84 22.45 -7.98
N PRO A 262 4.81 23.31 -8.11
CA PRO A 262 4.39 24.25 -7.07
C PRO A 262 3.51 23.63 -5.95
N ALA A 263 3.40 22.31 -5.91
CA ALA A 263 2.54 21.57 -4.98
C ALA A 263 3.11 20.20 -4.62
N THR A 264 2.53 19.57 -3.60
CA THR A 264 2.82 18.17 -3.28
C THR A 264 1.88 17.27 -4.08
N ALA A 265 2.25 16.97 -5.33
CA ALA A 265 1.45 16.12 -6.21
C ALA A 265 1.37 14.69 -5.66
N THR A 266 0.17 14.10 -5.75
CA THR A 266 -0.14 12.78 -5.17
C THR A 266 -0.68 11.83 -6.22
N GLY A 267 -1.64 12.27 -7.02
CA GLY A 267 -2.30 11.53 -8.09
C GLY A 267 -2.39 12.36 -9.36
N ALA A 268 -2.47 11.71 -10.52
CA ALA A 268 -2.59 12.37 -11.80
C ALA A 268 -3.43 11.52 -12.76
N VAL A 269 -4.12 12.18 -13.69
CA VAL A 269 -4.86 11.53 -14.77
C VAL A 269 -4.76 12.37 -16.04
N PHE A 270 -4.54 11.71 -17.16
CA PHE A 270 -4.69 12.32 -18.48
C PHE A 270 -6.09 12.06 -19.02
N PHE A 271 -6.74 13.08 -19.57
CA PHE A 271 -8.05 12.98 -20.21
C PHE A 271 -8.27 14.23 -21.07
N ASP A 272 -9.06 14.11 -22.14
CA ASP A 272 -9.45 15.22 -23.00
C ASP A 272 -10.69 15.89 -22.39
N TYR A 273 -10.54 17.03 -21.72
CA TYR A 273 -11.67 17.66 -21.00
C TYR A 273 -12.50 18.58 -21.90
N ASP A 274 -11.97 19.04 -23.03
CA ASP A 274 -12.64 19.96 -23.94
C ASP A 274 -12.97 19.35 -25.32
N ASN A 275 -12.71 18.04 -25.48
CA ASN A 275 -12.95 17.24 -26.68
C ASN A 275 -12.17 17.76 -27.89
N ASP A 276 -10.96 18.31 -27.69
CA ASP A 276 -10.12 18.83 -28.76
C ASP A 276 -9.19 17.78 -29.41
N GLY A 277 -9.17 16.56 -28.84
CA GLY A 277 -8.38 15.43 -29.29
C GLY A 277 -7.01 15.30 -28.62
N TRP A 278 -6.65 16.19 -27.69
CA TRP A 278 -5.39 16.16 -26.94
C TRP A 278 -5.63 15.79 -25.48
N PRO A 279 -4.87 14.83 -24.91
CA PRO A 279 -4.97 14.54 -23.49
C PRO A 279 -4.46 15.72 -22.65
N ASP A 280 -5.35 16.27 -21.83
CA ASP A 280 -5.03 17.26 -20.79
C ASP A 280 -4.66 16.57 -19.48
N LEU A 281 -4.02 17.30 -18.57
CA LEU A 281 -3.48 16.74 -17.33
C LEU A 281 -4.16 17.35 -16.10
N PHE A 282 -4.83 16.52 -15.30
CA PHE A 282 -5.22 16.89 -13.95
C PHE A 282 -4.29 16.25 -12.92
N VAL A 283 -3.84 17.05 -11.95
CA VAL A 283 -2.95 16.62 -10.88
C VAL A 283 -3.58 16.95 -9.53
N ALA A 284 -3.92 15.90 -8.78
CA ALA A 284 -4.33 16.01 -7.39
C ALA A 284 -3.12 16.31 -6.50
N ALA A 285 -3.33 17.08 -5.43
CA ALA A 285 -2.25 17.43 -4.51
C ALA A 285 -2.64 17.35 -3.04
N ALA A 286 -1.69 16.91 -2.21
CA ALA A 286 -1.84 16.96 -0.76
C ALA A 286 -1.68 18.37 -0.19
N ARG A 287 -0.85 19.20 -0.84
CA ARG A 287 -0.56 20.59 -0.46
C ARG A 287 -0.41 21.42 -1.72
N GLY A 288 -0.73 22.71 -1.65
CA GLY A 288 -0.56 23.63 -2.79
C GLY A 288 -1.67 23.56 -3.84
N GLY A 289 -2.72 22.76 -3.61
CA GLY A 289 -3.93 22.68 -4.43
C GLY A 289 -3.78 21.80 -5.68
N ASP A 290 -4.92 21.26 -6.12
CA ASP A 290 -5.01 20.51 -7.39
C ASP A 290 -4.79 21.45 -8.59
N ARG A 291 -4.41 20.89 -9.74
CA ARG A 291 -4.23 21.64 -10.99
C ARG A 291 -4.82 20.94 -12.18
N LEU A 292 -5.34 21.72 -13.12
CA LEU A 292 -5.69 21.31 -14.47
C LEU A 292 -4.78 22.04 -15.45
N PHE A 293 -4.10 21.28 -16.31
CA PHE A 293 -3.28 21.80 -17.38
C PHE A 293 -3.88 21.40 -18.73
N HIS A 294 -4.22 22.40 -19.54
CA HIS A 294 -4.71 22.19 -20.88
C HIS A 294 -3.56 21.94 -21.85
N ASN A 295 -3.64 20.86 -22.63
CA ASN A 295 -2.70 20.54 -23.69
C ASN A 295 -3.12 21.27 -24.98
N THR A 296 -2.42 22.34 -25.31
CA THR A 296 -2.66 23.14 -26.54
C THR A 296 -2.24 22.43 -27.83
N GLY A 297 -1.87 21.14 -27.74
CA GLY A 297 -1.39 20.29 -28.82
C GLY A 297 0.12 20.05 -28.79
N GLY A 298 0.54 18.83 -29.19
CA GLY A 298 1.95 18.44 -29.29
C GLY A 298 2.68 18.36 -27.94
N GLY A 299 1.95 18.11 -26.86
CA GLY A 299 2.49 18.00 -25.50
C GLY A 299 2.86 19.35 -24.86
N HIS A 300 2.18 20.44 -25.23
CA HIS A 300 2.39 21.76 -24.63
C HIS A 300 1.24 22.14 -23.70
N PHE A 301 1.55 22.29 -22.42
CA PHE A 301 0.60 22.46 -21.33
C PHE A 301 0.55 23.89 -20.80
N VAL A 302 -0.66 24.35 -20.49
CA VAL A 302 -0.93 25.64 -19.84
C VAL A 302 -1.80 25.40 -18.60
N ASP A 303 -1.41 25.97 -17.45
CA ASP A 303 -2.23 25.89 -16.22
C ASP A 303 -3.52 26.72 -16.40
N VAL A 304 -4.65 26.01 -16.46
CA VAL A 304 -6.00 26.59 -16.61
C VAL A 304 -6.81 26.44 -15.33
N SER A 305 -6.22 26.00 -14.22
CA SER A 305 -6.93 25.64 -12.98
C SER A 305 -7.91 26.72 -12.51
N ALA A 306 -7.47 27.98 -12.48
CA ALA A 306 -8.30 29.10 -12.06
C ALA A 306 -9.41 29.43 -13.07
N ALA A 307 -9.13 29.35 -14.37
CA ALA A 307 -10.10 29.61 -15.43
C ALA A 307 -11.18 28.52 -15.50
N ALA A 308 -10.77 27.26 -15.28
CA ALA A 308 -11.64 26.10 -15.26
C ALA A 308 -12.46 25.97 -13.96
N GLY A 309 -12.22 26.84 -12.96
CA GLY A 309 -12.96 26.82 -11.69
C GLY A 309 -12.48 25.76 -10.69
N ILE A 310 -11.29 25.19 -10.86
CA ILE A 310 -10.70 24.25 -9.91
C ILE A 310 -10.30 24.99 -8.63
N PRO A 311 -10.84 24.63 -7.45
CA PRO A 311 -10.60 25.38 -6.23
C PRO A 311 -9.20 25.08 -5.64
N PRO A 312 -8.54 26.09 -5.04
CA PRO A 312 -7.26 25.88 -4.38
C PRO A 312 -7.42 25.17 -3.02
N GLY A 313 -6.37 24.45 -2.60
CA GLY A 313 -6.13 24.20 -1.17
C GLY A 313 -6.95 23.09 -0.50
N ARG A 314 -7.29 22.01 -1.21
CA ARG A 314 -7.86 20.79 -0.62
C ARG A 314 -6.92 19.61 -0.83
N TRP A 315 -6.77 18.73 0.16
CA TRP A 315 -5.96 17.52 0.04
C TRP A 315 -6.65 16.51 -0.88
N GLY A 316 -6.14 16.34 -2.10
CA GLY A 316 -6.48 15.27 -3.03
C GLY A 316 -5.47 14.12 -2.97
N SER A 317 -5.92 12.87 -3.05
CA SER A 317 -5.06 11.68 -3.14
C SER A 317 -4.94 11.17 -4.58
N MET A 318 -6.08 10.98 -5.25
CA MET A 318 -6.18 10.53 -6.64
C MET A 318 -7.37 11.18 -7.34
N ALA A 319 -7.36 11.21 -8.66
CA ALA A 319 -8.51 11.58 -9.47
C ALA A 319 -8.93 10.41 -10.38
N ALA A 320 -10.22 10.30 -10.66
CA ALA A 320 -10.79 9.36 -11.62
C ALA A 320 -11.78 10.12 -12.51
N VAL A 321 -11.81 9.79 -13.80
CA VAL A 321 -12.64 10.48 -14.79
C VAL A 321 -13.64 9.53 -15.42
N ALA A 322 -14.85 10.03 -15.68
CA ALA A 322 -15.90 9.35 -16.43
C ALA A 322 -16.96 10.37 -16.86
N ASP A 323 -17.62 10.13 -17.98
CA ASP A 323 -18.83 10.85 -18.38
C ASP A 323 -20.02 10.24 -17.60
N TYR A 324 -20.22 10.68 -16.35
CA TYR A 324 -21.15 10.00 -15.43
C TYR A 324 -22.62 10.30 -15.75
N ASP A 325 -22.89 11.44 -16.39
CA ASP A 325 -24.24 11.86 -16.80
C ASP A 325 -24.51 11.66 -18.30
N ARG A 326 -23.53 11.15 -19.04
CA ARG A 326 -23.60 10.80 -20.47
C ARG A 326 -23.85 12.00 -21.37
N ASP A 327 -23.35 13.17 -21.00
CA ASP A 327 -23.47 14.40 -21.77
C ASP A 327 -22.38 14.58 -22.83
N GLY A 328 -21.41 13.65 -22.89
CA GLY A 328 -20.32 13.63 -23.85
C GLY A 328 -19.07 14.38 -23.40
N PHE A 329 -19.04 14.88 -22.16
CA PHE A 329 -17.85 15.47 -21.55
C PHE A 329 -17.41 14.65 -20.35
N LEU A 330 -16.10 14.39 -20.25
CA LEU A 330 -15.56 13.67 -19.10
C LEU A 330 -15.61 14.55 -17.85
N ASP A 331 -16.20 14.01 -16.78
CA ASP A 331 -16.26 14.61 -15.46
C ASP A 331 -15.12 14.12 -14.56
N LEU A 332 -14.87 14.85 -13.47
CA LEU A 332 -13.73 14.64 -12.60
C LEU A 332 -14.16 14.32 -11.17
N TYR A 333 -13.88 13.10 -10.70
CA TYR A 333 -13.99 12.73 -9.29
C TYR A 333 -12.62 12.81 -8.62
N VAL A 334 -12.46 13.73 -7.68
CA VAL A 334 -11.25 13.87 -6.88
C VAL A 334 -11.45 13.21 -5.52
N VAL A 335 -10.71 12.13 -5.30
CA VAL A 335 -10.65 11.44 -4.02
C VAL A 335 -9.95 12.35 -3.01
N ARG A 336 -10.61 12.59 -1.88
CA ARG A 336 -10.11 13.47 -0.83
C ARG A 336 -9.70 12.67 0.39
N MET A 337 -8.69 13.19 1.06
CA MET A 337 -8.20 12.68 2.32
C MET A 337 -8.53 13.66 3.45
N GLY A 338 -8.67 13.18 4.68
CA GLY A 338 -8.88 14.06 5.83
C GLY A 338 -7.72 15.01 6.07
N ASP A 339 -7.91 15.94 7.01
CA ASP A 339 -6.85 16.86 7.42
C ASP A 339 -6.07 16.23 8.59
N GLN A 340 -4.95 15.54 8.30
CA GLN A 340 -4.10 14.93 9.35
C GLN A 340 -3.38 15.96 10.23
N GLU A 341 -3.30 17.22 9.83
CA GLU A 341 -2.69 18.28 10.62
C GLU A 341 -3.64 18.78 11.70
N ALA A 342 -4.94 18.87 11.38
CA ALA A 342 -5.98 19.32 12.31
C ALA A 342 -6.75 18.19 13.00
N THR A 343 -6.88 17.03 12.36
CA THR A 343 -7.75 15.93 12.79
C THR A 343 -7.09 14.57 12.61
N THR A 344 -7.60 13.56 13.30
CA THR A 344 -7.16 12.16 13.12
C THR A 344 -8.37 11.31 12.77
N PRO A 345 -8.23 10.22 11.99
CA PRO A 345 -9.32 9.29 11.74
C PRO A 345 -9.83 8.71 13.07
N ARG A 346 -11.16 8.70 13.30
CA ARG A 346 -11.74 8.17 14.55
C ARG A 346 -13.13 7.56 14.36
N PRO A 347 -13.33 6.26 14.70
CA PRO A 347 -12.32 5.21 14.78
C PRO A 347 -11.76 4.90 13.37
N ASN A 348 -10.53 4.39 13.26
CA ASN A 348 -9.85 4.17 11.97
C ASN A 348 -10.68 3.38 10.93
N TYR A 349 -11.40 2.34 11.33
CA TYR A 349 -12.15 1.46 10.41
C TYR A 349 -13.54 1.99 10.01
N ALA A 350 -14.07 2.98 10.74
CA ALA A 350 -15.39 3.57 10.49
C ALA A 350 -15.31 5.11 10.52
N ALA A 351 -14.17 5.66 10.10
CA ALA A 351 -13.95 7.09 10.07
C ALA A 351 -14.88 7.73 9.03
N THR A 352 -15.63 8.74 9.46
CA THR A 352 -16.50 9.56 8.61
C THR A 352 -16.17 11.05 8.75
N ASN A 353 -14.98 11.34 9.26
CA ASN A 353 -14.50 12.69 9.57
C ASN A 353 -13.41 13.16 8.60
N GLY A 354 -13.26 12.50 7.44
CA GLY A 354 -12.43 12.97 6.35
C GLY A 354 -13.04 14.16 5.63
N VAL A 355 -12.25 14.77 4.74
CA VAL A 355 -12.77 15.78 3.80
C VAL A 355 -13.60 15.03 2.75
N PRO A 356 -14.83 15.47 2.44
CA PRO A 356 -15.65 14.81 1.43
C PRO A 356 -14.96 14.78 0.07
N SER A 357 -14.89 13.59 -0.54
CA SER A 357 -14.48 13.45 -1.94
C SER A 357 -15.37 14.28 -2.87
N THR A 358 -14.83 14.80 -3.96
CA THR A 358 -15.48 15.86 -4.76
C THR A 358 -15.75 15.39 -6.19
N LEU A 359 -16.99 15.52 -6.66
CA LEU A 359 -17.36 15.33 -8.06
C LEU A 359 -17.52 16.70 -8.72
N TYR A 360 -16.70 16.96 -9.73
CA TYR A 360 -16.77 18.12 -10.59
C TYR A 360 -17.39 17.73 -11.93
N ARG A 361 -18.56 18.30 -12.21
CA ARG A 361 -19.22 18.16 -13.50
C ARG A 361 -18.56 19.08 -14.52
N ASN A 362 -18.22 18.56 -15.69
CA ASN A 362 -17.73 19.36 -16.80
C ASN A 362 -18.91 20.12 -17.44
N ASN A 363 -18.79 21.43 -17.63
CA ASN A 363 -19.86 22.24 -18.18
C ASN A 363 -19.84 22.29 -19.74
N GLY A 364 -18.82 21.71 -20.38
CA GLY A 364 -18.63 21.72 -21.84
C GLY A 364 -18.16 23.07 -22.40
N ASP A 365 -17.84 24.04 -21.54
CA ASP A 365 -17.31 25.36 -21.88
C ASP A 365 -15.90 25.59 -21.31
N GLY A 366 -15.25 24.51 -20.91
CA GLY A 366 -13.93 24.49 -20.27
C GLY A 366 -13.94 24.83 -18.78
N THR A 367 -15.12 24.87 -18.15
CA THR A 367 -15.27 25.06 -16.70
C THR A 367 -15.91 23.87 -16.01
N PHE A 368 -15.70 23.76 -14.69
CA PHE A 368 -16.23 22.69 -13.86
C PHE A 368 -17.13 23.22 -12.73
N THR A 369 -18.17 22.44 -12.39
CA THR A 369 -19.08 22.71 -11.28
C THR A 369 -18.99 21.61 -10.22
N ASP A 370 -18.75 21.96 -8.95
CA ASP A 370 -18.86 20.99 -7.83
C ASP A 370 -20.33 20.57 -7.64
N VAL A 371 -20.64 19.33 -8.05
CA VAL A 371 -21.98 18.73 -7.94
C VAL A 371 -22.06 17.69 -6.82
N THR A 372 -21.02 17.54 -5.99
CA THR A 372 -20.86 16.47 -4.99
C THR A 372 -22.11 16.26 -4.12
N ARG A 373 -22.69 17.36 -3.60
CA ARG A 373 -23.88 17.29 -2.74
C ARG A 373 -25.12 16.85 -3.52
N HIS A 374 -25.27 17.34 -4.75
CA HIS A 374 -26.39 16.98 -5.61
C HIS A 374 -26.32 15.50 -6.01
N ALA A 375 -25.13 15.07 -6.45
CA ALA A 375 -24.86 13.71 -6.87
C ALA A 375 -24.82 12.68 -5.73
N ARG A 376 -24.62 13.13 -4.48
CA ARG A 376 -24.57 12.27 -3.26
C ARG A 376 -23.38 11.32 -3.18
N VAL A 377 -22.26 11.70 -3.79
CA VAL A 377 -21.01 10.90 -3.86
C VAL A 377 -19.89 11.42 -2.95
N GLY A 378 -20.25 12.23 -1.95
CA GLY A 378 -19.30 12.87 -1.03
C GLY A 378 -18.78 11.95 0.06
N SER A 379 -18.04 10.89 -0.30
CA SER A 379 -17.41 9.97 0.65
C SER A 379 -16.58 10.73 1.68
N THR A 380 -16.85 10.50 2.98
CA THR A 380 -16.15 11.14 4.11
C THR A 380 -15.19 10.20 4.84
N GLY A 381 -14.94 9.03 4.25
CA GLY A 381 -13.74 8.26 4.56
C GLY A 381 -12.49 9.01 4.14
N TRP A 382 -11.34 8.54 4.60
CA TRP A 382 -10.05 9.09 4.22
C TRP A 382 -9.62 8.37 2.94
N GLY A 383 -10.03 8.91 1.79
CA GLY A 383 -9.96 8.25 0.49
C GLY A 383 -8.54 8.18 -0.10
N MET A 384 -8.24 7.06 -0.77
CA MET A 384 -6.96 6.85 -1.46
C MET A 384 -7.11 6.56 -2.95
N ALA A 385 -8.19 5.89 -3.35
CA ALA A 385 -8.41 5.52 -4.74
C ALA A 385 -9.90 5.47 -5.06
N ALA A 386 -10.22 5.62 -6.33
CA ALA A 386 -11.56 5.37 -6.85
C ALA A 386 -11.44 4.84 -8.29
N ALA A 387 -12.45 4.09 -8.72
CA ALA A 387 -12.54 3.61 -10.09
C ALA A 387 -14.00 3.56 -10.54
N TRP A 388 -14.22 4.01 -11.77
CA TRP A 388 -15.52 3.95 -12.44
C TRP A 388 -15.68 2.60 -13.16
N ALA A 389 -16.90 2.07 -13.16
CA ALA A 389 -17.28 0.88 -13.92
C ALA A 389 -18.81 0.81 -14.07
N ASP A 390 -19.28 0.15 -15.12
CA ASP A 390 -20.67 -0.30 -15.23
C ASP A 390 -20.77 -1.69 -14.58
N TYR A 391 -20.92 -1.75 -13.24
CA TYR A 391 -20.77 -3.02 -12.52
C TYR A 391 -22.01 -3.92 -12.63
N ASP A 392 -23.16 -3.36 -12.99
CA ASP A 392 -24.42 -4.08 -13.15
C ASP A 392 -24.89 -4.22 -14.61
N GLY A 393 -24.11 -3.71 -15.56
CA GLY A 393 -24.30 -3.88 -17.00
C GLY A 393 -25.44 -3.03 -17.56
N ASP A 394 -25.75 -1.91 -16.90
CA ASP A 394 -26.88 -1.05 -17.25
C ASP A 394 -26.52 0.09 -18.23
N GLY A 395 -25.24 0.22 -18.55
CA GLY A 395 -24.68 1.20 -19.47
C GLY A 395 -24.43 2.58 -18.85
N TRP A 396 -24.43 2.71 -17.53
CA TRP A 396 -24.10 3.92 -16.79
C TRP A 396 -22.88 3.71 -15.88
N PRO A 397 -21.94 4.67 -15.80
CA PRO A 397 -20.81 4.53 -14.90
C PRO A 397 -21.23 4.64 -13.43
N ASP A 398 -20.94 3.60 -12.66
CA ASP A 398 -20.95 3.57 -11.20
C ASP A 398 -19.55 3.83 -10.65
N LEU A 399 -19.46 4.17 -9.36
CA LEU A 399 -18.22 4.59 -8.73
C LEU A 399 -17.93 3.79 -7.47
N TYR A 400 -16.77 3.14 -7.41
CA TYR A 400 -16.26 2.59 -6.16
C TYR A 400 -15.14 3.45 -5.59
N VAL A 401 -15.22 3.75 -4.30
CA VAL A 401 -14.25 4.58 -3.56
C VAL A 401 -13.63 3.76 -2.44
N ALA A 402 -12.30 3.62 -2.50
CA ALA A 402 -11.51 2.99 -1.46
C ALA A 402 -10.95 4.02 -0.48
N ASN A 403 -11.15 3.75 0.80
CA ASN A 403 -10.71 4.58 1.90
C ASN A 403 -9.61 3.85 2.70
N GLU A 404 -8.53 4.56 3.03
CA GLU A 404 -7.53 4.09 4.00
C GLU A 404 -8.16 3.96 5.39
N PHE A 405 -9.03 4.92 5.74
CA PHE A 405 -9.78 4.93 6.98
C PHE A 405 -11.26 5.20 6.71
N GLY A 406 -12.13 4.41 7.32
CA GLY A 406 -13.55 4.38 7.01
C GLY A 406 -13.91 3.27 6.03
N GLN A 407 -15.21 3.04 5.87
CA GLN A 407 -15.73 2.00 4.99
C GLN A 407 -15.60 2.45 3.53
N ASN A 408 -15.23 1.54 2.64
CA ASN A 408 -15.30 1.75 1.20
C ASN A 408 -16.76 1.94 0.75
N ALA A 409 -16.99 2.69 -0.32
CA ALA A 409 -18.34 2.98 -0.80
C ALA A 409 -18.50 2.57 -2.26
N LEU A 410 -19.63 1.94 -2.59
CA LEU A 410 -20.06 1.70 -3.97
C LEU A 410 -21.24 2.61 -4.25
N TYR A 411 -21.06 3.60 -5.11
CA TYR A 411 -22.11 4.51 -5.55
C TYR A 411 -22.67 4.01 -6.87
N HIS A 412 -23.92 3.54 -6.83
CA HIS A 412 -24.68 3.16 -8.01
C HIS A 412 -25.33 4.39 -8.64
N ASN A 413 -25.19 4.54 -9.96
CA ASN A 413 -25.72 5.67 -10.71
C ASN A 413 -27.22 5.48 -10.98
N GLU A 414 -28.05 6.39 -10.47
CA GLU A 414 -29.51 6.30 -10.61
C GLU A 414 -30.01 6.93 -11.93
N ARG A 415 -29.09 7.32 -12.83
CA ARG A 415 -29.34 7.83 -14.19
C ARG A 415 -30.07 9.18 -14.25
N ASP A 416 -30.11 9.88 -13.13
CA ASP A 416 -30.73 11.20 -12.97
C ASP A 416 -29.74 12.25 -12.46
N GLY A 417 -28.44 11.96 -12.57
CA GLY A 417 -27.35 12.76 -12.02
C GLY A 417 -27.10 12.53 -10.53
N THR A 418 -27.81 11.58 -9.90
CA THR A 418 -27.61 11.20 -8.50
C THR A 418 -27.18 9.75 -8.34
N PHE A 419 -26.61 9.45 -7.17
CA PHE A 419 -26.14 8.13 -6.82
C PHE A 419 -26.73 7.63 -5.50
N SER A 420 -26.81 6.31 -5.36
CA SER A 420 -27.09 5.63 -4.10
C SER A 420 -25.89 4.80 -3.64
N GLU A 421 -25.57 4.82 -2.35
CA GLU A 421 -24.58 3.91 -1.77
C GLU A 421 -25.17 2.48 -1.70
N ARG A 422 -24.46 1.49 -2.25
CA ARG A 422 -24.92 0.11 -2.44
C ARG A 422 -23.91 -0.95 -2.00
N ALA A 423 -22.79 -0.61 -1.34
CA ALA A 423 -21.75 -1.60 -1.02
C ALA A 423 -22.29 -2.78 -0.21
N ALA A 424 -23.18 -2.51 0.76
CA ALA A 424 -23.83 -3.57 1.56
C ALA A 424 -24.74 -4.47 0.73
N ALA A 425 -25.52 -3.89 -0.18
CA ALA A 425 -26.44 -4.63 -1.03
C ALA A 425 -25.70 -5.47 -2.08
N ALA A 426 -24.57 -4.97 -2.58
CA ALA A 426 -23.70 -5.65 -3.54
C ALA A 426 -22.70 -6.62 -2.88
N GLY A 427 -22.64 -6.69 -1.54
CA GLY A 427 -21.73 -7.59 -0.83
C GLY A 427 -20.26 -7.19 -0.85
N VAL A 428 -19.96 -5.93 -1.18
CA VAL A 428 -18.61 -5.37 -1.32
C VAL A 428 -18.23 -4.42 -0.17
N VAL A 429 -18.88 -4.56 0.98
CA VAL A 429 -18.50 -3.81 2.18
C VAL A 429 -17.10 -4.22 2.59
N ASP A 430 -16.19 -3.25 2.56
CA ASP A 430 -14.81 -3.40 3.00
C ASP A 430 -14.42 -2.24 3.91
N GLY A 431 -14.00 -2.57 5.14
CA GLY A 431 -13.44 -1.63 6.12
C GLY A 431 -11.91 -1.72 6.23
N GLY A 432 -11.28 -2.47 5.32
CA GLY A 432 -9.84 -2.52 5.15
C GLY A 432 -9.28 -1.18 4.65
N ALA A 433 -7.99 -0.97 4.88
CA ALA A 433 -7.29 0.23 4.41
C ALA A 433 -7.01 0.13 2.90
N GLY A 434 -8.01 0.51 2.10
CA GLY A 434 -7.98 0.46 0.66
C GLY A 434 -7.00 1.47 0.08
N MET A 435 -6.14 1.02 -0.84
CA MET A 435 -5.07 1.81 -1.47
C MET A 435 -5.23 1.91 -2.98
N GLY A 436 -5.94 0.97 -3.59
CA GLY A 436 -6.10 0.89 -5.04
C GLY A 436 -7.33 0.08 -5.38
N VAL A 437 -8.01 0.47 -6.45
CA VAL A 437 -9.25 -0.14 -6.94
C VAL A 437 -9.06 -0.44 -8.43
N ALA A 438 -9.44 -1.63 -8.85
CA ALA A 438 -9.50 -2.00 -10.25
C ALA A 438 -10.74 -2.85 -10.52
N TRP A 439 -11.31 -2.66 -11.70
CA TRP A 439 -12.40 -3.47 -12.23
C TRP A 439 -11.88 -4.30 -13.41
N GLY A 440 -12.39 -5.51 -13.57
CA GLY A 440 -12.11 -6.32 -14.74
C GLY A 440 -12.86 -7.65 -14.69
N ASP A 441 -13.18 -8.20 -15.84
CA ASP A 441 -13.76 -9.54 -15.96
C ASP A 441 -12.64 -10.58 -15.88
N VAL A 442 -12.34 -11.06 -14.66
CA VAL A 442 -11.16 -11.89 -14.39
C VAL A 442 -11.43 -13.36 -14.70
N ASP A 443 -12.69 -13.81 -14.62
CA ASP A 443 -13.08 -15.19 -14.92
C ASP A 443 -13.71 -15.39 -16.31
N GLY A 444 -13.96 -14.30 -17.04
CA GLY A 444 -14.44 -14.30 -18.42
C GLY A 444 -15.95 -14.55 -18.53
N ASP A 445 -16.72 -14.25 -17.48
CA ASP A 445 -18.17 -14.47 -17.46
C ASP A 445 -18.98 -13.29 -18.03
N GLY A 446 -18.31 -12.18 -18.35
CA GLY A 446 -18.89 -10.96 -18.89
C GLY A 446 -19.36 -9.95 -17.84
N ASN A 447 -19.27 -10.26 -16.55
CA ASN A 447 -19.51 -9.35 -15.45
C ASN A 447 -18.17 -8.79 -14.95
N LEU A 448 -18.18 -7.55 -14.44
CA LEU A 448 -16.96 -6.96 -13.89
C LEU A 448 -16.73 -7.43 -12.45
N ASP A 449 -15.51 -7.93 -12.18
CA ASP A 449 -15.03 -8.20 -10.84
C ASP A 449 -14.37 -6.96 -10.24
N LEU A 450 -14.53 -6.80 -8.93
CA LEU A 450 -13.88 -5.75 -8.15
C LEU A 450 -12.64 -6.28 -7.43
N PHE A 451 -11.49 -5.67 -7.70
CA PHE A 451 -10.26 -5.89 -6.95
C PHE A 451 -9.88 -4.65 -6.13
N VAL A 452 -9.82 -4.80 -4.80
CA VAL A 452 -9.35 -3.75 -3.89
C VAL A 452 -8.03 -4.19 -3.26
N SER A 453 -6.97 -3.43 -3.52
CA SER A 453 -5.70 -3.61 -2.81
C SER A 453 -5.77 -2.91 -1.46
N ASN A 454 -5.60 -3.68 -0.38
CA ASN A 454 -5.55 -3.14 0.97
C ASN A 454 -4.08 -3.09 1.43
N MET A 455 -3.58 -1.93 1.89
CA MET A 455 -2.22 -1.79 2.48
C MET A 455 -2.00 -2.77 3.64
N HIS A 456 -3.13 -3.17 4.23
CA HIS A 456 -3.25 -3.96 5.43
C HIS A 456 -4.12 -5.18 5.21
N ALA A 457 -4.16 -5.72 3.98
CA ALA A 457 -5.01 -6.86 3.59
C ALA A 457 -4.91 -8.11 4.50
N ASN A 458 -4.01 -8.14 5.49
CA ASN A 458 -4.07 -9.01 6.67
C ASN A 458 -3.32 -8.42 7.88
N SER A 459 -3.60 -7.17 8.27
CA SER A 459 -3.11 -6.64 9.55
C SER A 459 -3.89 -7.23 10.71
N ALA A 460 -3.54 -8.49 11.00
CA ALA A 460 -3.31 -8.99 12.36
C ALA A 460 -2.31 -8.12 13.18
N TRP A 461 -1.96 -6.92 12.70
CA TRP A 461 -1.00 -5.95 13.24
C TRP A 461 -1.65 -4.69 13.82
N ALA A 462 -2.98 -4.59 13.81
CA ALA A 462 -3.65 -4.31 15.07
C ALA A 462 -4.01 -5.67 15.66
N LEU A 463 -3.61 -5.96 16.88
CA LEU A 463 -3.96 -7.22 17.53
C LEU A 463 -5.45 -7.52 17.33
N PHE A 464 -5.76 -8.69 16.77
CA PHE A 464 -7.11 -9.24 16.86
C PHE A 464 -7.51 -9.28 18.33
N HIS A 465 -8.42 -8.37 18.69
CA HIS A 465 -9.22 -8.46 19.89
C HIS A 465 -10.59 -8.98 19.46
N PRO A 466 -10.98 -10.21 19.84
CA PRO A 466 -12.30 -10.76 19.50
C PRO A 466 -13.47 -10.05 20.20
N ASP A 467 -13.21 -9.13 21.15
CA ASP A 467 -14.24 -8.28 21.78
C ASP A 467 -14.09 -6.78 21.44
N PHE A 468 -13.49 -6.45 20.29
CA PHE A 468 -13.72 -5.13 19.68
C PHE A 468 -15.01 -5.28 18.87
N PRO A 469 -16.10 -4.57 19.21
CA PRO A 469 -17.30 -4.60 18.41
C PRO A 469 -17.07 -4.05 17.00
#